data_AF-A0A847NZB9-F1
#
_entry.id   AF-A0A847NZB9-F1
#
_cell.length_a   1.000
_cell.length_b   1.000
_cell.length_c   1.000
_cell.angle_alpha   90.00
_cell.angle_beta   90.00
_cell.angle_gamma   90.00
#
_symmetry.space_group_name_H-M   'P 1'
#
loop_
_entity.id
_entity.type
_entity.pdbx_description
1 polymer ?
#
loop_
_entity_poly.entity_id
_entity_poly.type
_entity_poly.pdbx_seq_one_letter_code
_entity_poly.pdbx_strand_id
1 'polypeptide(L)'
;MANILKLLILLISIFPTVSQSKIICVPKDVKNIQTAIDRADPGDTIFLLNGFYQETITLKDNISLIGESISKTKIHGNGKDAVIKAGDKTLIKKCTIENGAIGIKCENTACIIEQVIVKDNKETGIHCLITLPFIRNCIVYRNAWTGIFCESTRSIKTSIEHNIISENGYCGVKLAGRSEVLIMNNVFLSNKEFGIWTSQESDRSRVIYNDFYGNRMPYNLYTRADRSNLSEDPGYNMLNDGVEYYENQPVALKGKGKDGTTIGVIDEMDLRKKLTDPDGDNVYGDDDACPSIPEDIDGFEDDDGCPDFDNDNDGIYDTQDRCPDLAEDFDGYKDDDGCPDLDNDRDNIPDANDVCPNDPETYNGYKDDDGCPDEVPAK
;
A
#
# COMPACT_ATOMS: atom_id res chain seq x y z
N MET A 1 -66.21 17.69 3.37
CA MET A 1 -65.29 16.75 4.05
C MET A 1 -64.35 16.16 3.01
N ALA A 2 -63.05 16.21 3.28
CA ALA A 2 -61.89 15.59 2.58
C ALA A 2 -61.65 16.02 1.11
N ASN A 3 -60.74 16.97 0.83
CA ASN A 3 -59.28 16.80 0.66
C ASN A 3 -58.87 15.61 -0.23
N ILE A 4 -58.27 15.89 -1.39
CA ILE A 4 -56.98 15.33 -1.84
C ILE A 4 -56.40 16.26 -2.90
N LEU A 5 -55.40 17.01 -2.47
CA LEU A 5 -54.47 17.82 -3.24
C LEU A 5 -53.54 16.84 -3.97
N LYS A 6 -53.60 16.76 -5.31
CA LYS A 6 -52.57 16.08 -6.10
C LYS A 6 -51.32 16.96 -6.14
N LEU A 7 -50.50 16.83 -5.09
CA LEU A 7 -49.13 17.32 -5.04
C LEU A 7 -48.29 16.43 -5.97
N LEU A 8 -48.01 16.93 -7.18
CA LEU A 8 -47.02 16.31 -8.07
C LEU A 8 -45.63 16.62 -7.49
N ILE A 9 -45.14 15.76 -6.60
CA ILE A 9 -43.74 15.81 -6.16
C ILE A 9 -42.90 15.37 -7.37
N LEU A 10 -42.29 16.34 -8.04
CA LEU A 10 -41.22 16.10 -8.99
C LEU A 10 -40.01 15.60 -8.18
N LEU A 11 -39.92 14.28 -7.99
CA LEU A 11 -38.70 13.60 -7.56
C LEU A 11 -37.68 13.80 -8.68
N ILE A 12 -36.93 14.91 -8.63
CA ILE A 12 -35.66 15.02 -9.34
C ILE A 12 -34.74 14.03 -8.61
N SER A 13 -34.63 12.83 -9.16
CA SER A 13 -33.53 11.93 -8.83
C SER A 13 -32.25 12.67 -9.21
N ILE A 14 -31.63 13.33 -8.24
CA ILE A 14 -30.23 13.78 -8.34
C ILE A 14 -29.42 12.49 -8.27
N PHE A 15 -29.37 11.75 -9.38
CA PHE A 15 -28.22 10.90 -9.60
C PHE A 15 -27.02 11.85 -9.63
N PRO A 16 -25.99 11.67 -8.79
CA PRO A 16 -24.76 12.39 -9.01
C PRO A 16 -24.34 12.05 -10.44
N THR A 17 -24.44 13.04 -11.33
CA THR A 17 -23.80 12.95 -12.63
C THR A 17 -22.33 12.78 -12.30
N VAL A 18 -21.81 11.57 -12.49
CA VAL A 18 -20.37 11.34 -12.51
C VAL A 18 -19.87 12.25 -13.62
N SER A 19 -19.35 13.41 -13.23
CA SER A 19 -18.74 14.33 -14.15
C SER A 19 -17.59 13.57 -14.78
N GLN A 20 -17.62 13.40 -16.11
CA GLN A 20 -16.52 12.79 -16.81
C GLN A 20 -15.26 13.58 -16.50
N SER A 21 -14.22 12.90 -15.99
CA SER A 21 -12.95 13.54 -15.67
C SER A 21 -12.40 14.22 -16.92
N LYS A 22 -12.07 15.52 -16.80
CA LYS A 22 -11.49 16.30 -17.90
C LYS A 22 -9.99 16.48 -17.70
N ILE A 23 -9.30 16.68 -18.82
CA ILE A 23 -7.88 17.05 -18.85
C ILE A 23 -7.79 18.54 -19.16
N ILE A 24 -7.12 19.29 -18.28
CA ILE A 24 -6.78 20.71 -18.48
C ILE A 24 -5.28 20.80 -18.77
N CYS A 25 -4.92 21.17 -19.99
CA CYS A 25 -3.52 21.23 -20.43
C CYS A 25 -2.89 22.60 -20.14
N VAL A 26 -1.72 22.63 -19.51
CA VAL A 26 -0.94 23.84 -19.24
C VAL A 26 0.34 23.80 -20.09
N PRO A 27 0.71 24.88 -20.83
CA PRO A 27 0.05 26.17 -20.91
C PRO A 27 -1.05 26.28 -21.99
N LYS A 28 -1.43 25.17 -22.65
CA LYS A 28 -2.28 25.17 -23.87
C LYS A 28 -3.68 25.74 -23.63
N ASP A 29 -4.38 25.28 -22.60
CA ASP A 29 -5.75 25.67 -22.28
C ASP A 29 -5.78 26.84 -21.29
N VAL A 30 -4.82 26.86 -20.36
CA VAL A 30 -4.59 27.94 -19.40
C VAL A 30 -3.10 28.13 -19.18
N LYS A 31 -2.67 29.37 -18.95
CA LYS A 31 -1.24 29.71 -18.89
C LYS A 31 -0.51 29.22 -17.63
N ASN A 32 -1.18 29.28 -16.48
CA ASN A 32 -0.58 29.03 -15.16
C ASN A 32 -1.17 27.76 -14.54
N ILE A 33 -0.37 27.05 -13.76
CA ILE A 33 -0.77 25.81 -13.09
C ILE A 33 -1.86 26.08 -12.06
N GLN A 34 -1.69 27.10 -11.20
CA GLN A 34 -2.68 27.37 -10.15
C GLN A 34 -4.06 27.71 -10.75
N THR A 35 -4.10 28.46 -11.86
CA THR A 35 -5.37 28.75 -12.55
C THR A 35 -6.02 27.50 -13.12
N ALA A 36 -5.24 26.48 -13.53
CA ALA A 36 -5.78 25.19 -13.96
C ALA A 36 -6.43 24.46 -12.79
N ILE A 37 -5.73 24.40 -11.65
CA ILE A 37 -6.22 23.80 -10.41
C ILE A 37 -7.50 24.49 -9.93
N ASP A 38 -7.54 25.81 -9.97
CA ASP A 38 -8.70 26.59 -9.53
C ASP A 38 -9.97 26.27 -10.36
N ARG A 39 -9.80 25.86 -11.63
CA ARG A 39 -10.88 25.46 -12.55
C ARG A 39 -11.20 23.96 -12.56
N ALA A 40 -10.34 23.15 -11.95
CA ALA A 40 -10.53 21.71 -11.86
C ALA A 40 -11.57 21.35 -10.80
N ASP A 41 -12.35 20.34 -11.15
CA ASP A 41 -13.28 19.62 -10.30
C ASP A 41 -12.61 18.32 -9.80
N PRO A 42 -13.06 17.73 -8.68
CA PRO A 42 -12.57 16.42 -8.25
C PRO A 42 -12.67 15.37 -9.35
N GLY A 43 -11.59 14.61 -9.56
CA GLY A 43 -11.41 13.61 -10.61
C GLY A 43 -10.63 14.11 -11.83
N ASP A 44 -10.41 15.43 -11.96
CA ASP A 44 -9.75 16.00 -13.12
C ASP A 44 -8.23 15.81 -13.13
N THR A 45 -7.67 15.91 -14.34
CA THR A 45 -6.22 15.91 -14.55
C THR A 45 -5.74 17.26 -15.05
N ILE A 46 -4.78 17.84 -14.35
CA ILE A 46 -3.94 18.94 -14.82
C ILE A 46 -2.73 18.34 -15.53
N PHE A 47 -2.68 18.47 -16.85
CA PHE A 47 -1.59 17.95 -17.67
C PHE A 47 -0.59 19.06 -18.02
N LEU A 48 0.65 18.94 -17.58
CA LEU A 48 1.69 19.94 -17.81
C LEU A 48 2.55 19.55 -19.01
N LEU A 49 2.45 20.33 -20.08
CA LEU A 49 3.39 20.21 -21.21
C LEU A 49 4.82 20.53 -20.74
N ASN A 50 5.80 20.08 -21.52
CA ASN A 50 7.21 20.40 -21.28
C ASN A 50 7.39 21.93 -21.15
N GLY A 51 8.06 22.35 -20.08
CA GLY A 51 8.15 23.75 -19.74
C GLY A 51 8.76 24.00 -18.37
N PHE A 52 9.07 25.28 -18.13
CA PHE A 52 9.57 25.78 -16.86
C PHE A 52 8.50 26.68 -16.23
N TYR A 53 7.93 26.23 -15.12
CA TYR A 53 6.81 26.86 -14.44
C TYR A 53 7.28 27.47 -13.13
N GLN A 54 7.37 28.80 -13.07
CA GLN A 54 7.81 29.50 -11.87
C GLN A 54 6.61 29.84 -10.98
N GLU A 55 6.16 28.86 -10.20
CA GLU A 55 4.95 28.94 -9.38
C GLU A 55 5.15 28.15 -8.08
N THR A 56 4.42 28.55 -7.03
CA THR A 56 4.12 27.70 -5.88
C THR A 56 2.62 27.39 -5.94
N ILE A 57 2.25 26.11 -5.79
CA ILE A 57 0.89 25.64 -6.05
C ILE A 57 0.29 24.94 -4.84
N THR A 58 -1.02 25.05 -4.71
CA THR A 58 -1.83 24.28 -3.74
C THR A 58 -2.82 23.44 -4.53
N LEU A 59 -2.63 22.12 -4.50
CA LEU A 59 -3.52 21.16 -5.16
C LEU A 59 -4.81 21.03 -4.35
N LYS A 60 -5.94 20.97 -5.04
CA LYS A 60 -7.22 20.57 -4.45
C LYS A 60 -7.23 19.05 -4.23
N ASP A 61 -8.14 18.57 -3.42
CA ASP A 61 -8.31 17.14 -3.20
C ASP A 61 -8.79 16.43 -4.48
N ASN A 62 -8.40 15.17 -4.63
CA ASN A 62 -8.83 14.27 -5.69
C ASN A 62 -8.57 14.81 -7.11
N ILE A 63 -7.45 15.49 -7.34
CA ILE A 63 -7.00 15.88 -8.70
C ILE A 63 -5.64 15.27 -9.01
N SER A 64 -5.38 15.02 -10.29
CA SER A 64 -4.09 14.53 -10.78
C SER A 64 -3.29 15.67 -11.40
N LEU A 65 -2.01 15.81 -11.04
CA LEU A 65 -1.03 16.68 -11.66
C LEU A 65 0.02 15.83 -12.36
N ILE A 66 0.01 15.82 -13.68
CA ILE A 66 0.85 14.92 -14.49
C ILE A 66 1.66 15.74 -15.48
N GLY A 67 2.99 15.61 -15.43
CA GLY A 67 3.88 16.19 -16.43
C GLY A 67 4.06 15.32 -17.67
N GLU A 68 4.31 15.97 -18.80
CA GLU A 68 4.66 15.31 -20.06
C GLU A 68 6.00 14.57 -19.97
N SER A 69 6.96 15.11 -19.22
CA SER A 69 8.27 14.50 -19.01
C SER A 69 8.86 14.88 -17.67
N ILE A 70 9.43 13.89 -16.98
CA ILE A 70 10.06 14.09 -15.68
C ILE A 70 11.21 15.12 -15.73
N SER A 71 11.99 15.15 -16.83
CA SER A 71 13.18 16.00 -16.97
C SER A 71 12.89 17.38 -17.57
N LYS A 72 11.83 17.49 -18.37
CA LYS A 72 11.49 18.70 -19.14
C LYS A 72 10.29 19.47 -18.60
N THR A 73 9.47 18.86 -17.73
CA THR A 73 8.39 19.54 -17.01
C THR A 73 8.89 19.93 -15.62
N LYS A 74 9.25 21.21 -15.42
CA LYS A 74 9.86 21.70 -14.18
C LYS A 74 8.95 22.70 -13.48
N ILE A 75 8.62 22.45 -12.22
CA ILE A 75 7.93 23.36 -11.32
C ILE A 75 8.96 23.94 -10.36
N HIS A 76 9.16 25.25 -10.45
CA HIS A 76 10.25 25.96 -9.77
C HIS A 76 9.67 26.97 -8.78
N GLY A 77 9.94 26.73 -7.49
CA GLY A 77 9.47 27.56 -6.40
C GLY A 77 10.20 28.89 -6.26
N ASN A 78 9.95 29.54 -5.13
CA ASN A 78 10.47 30.87 -4.79
C ASN A 78 11.61 30.86 -3.73
N GLY A 79 12.02 29.67 -3.29
CA GLY A 79 13.04 29.41 -2.27
C GLY A 79 12.58 29.64 -0.82
N LYS A 80 11.29 29.92 -0.59
CA LYS A 80 10.74 30.29 0.74
C LYS A 80 9.56 29.44 1.16
N ASP A 81 8.68 29.09 0.23
CA ASP A 81 7.49 28.30 0.48
C ASP A 81 7.67 26.86 -0.03
N ALA A 82 6.69 26.01 0.29
CA ALA A 82 6.55 24.72 -0.39
C ALA A 82 6.26 24.96 -1.89
N VAL A 83 6.94 24.24 -2.80
CA VAL A 83 6.63 24.33 -4.23
C VAL A 83 5.25 23.76 -4.50
N ILE A 84 4.94 22.59 -3.93
CA ILE A 84 3.62 21.96 -3.98
C ILE A 84 3.11 21.73 -2.57
N LYS A 85 1.90 22.21 -2.28
CA LYS A 85 1.08 21.75 -1.14
C LYS A 85 0.06 20.76 -1.68
N ALA A 86 0.18 19.49 -1.29
CA ALA A 86 -0.67 18.42 -1.80
C ALA A 86 -2.04 18.42 -1.12
N GLY A 87 -3.10 18.23 -1.91
CA GLY A 87 -4.44 17.91 -1.42
C GLY A 87 -4.60 16.42 -1.15
N ASP A 88 -5.68 16.02 -0.49
CA ASP A 88 -6.01 14.62 -0.23
C ASP A 88 -6.29 13.84 -1.53
N LYS A 89 -5.90 12.56 -1.59
CA LYS A 89 -6.11 11.68 -2.75
C LYS A 89 -5.63 12.26 -4.09
N THR A 90 -4.61 13.10 -4.06
CA THR A 90 -4.01 13.67 -5.27
C THR A 90 -2.96 12.74 -5.85
N LEU A 91 -2.75 12.81 -7.17
CA LEU A 91 -1.62 12.17 -7.85
C LEU A 91 -0.66 13.24 -8.35
N ILE A 92 0.62 13.13 -8.01
CA ILE A 92 1.69 14.00 -8.53
C ILE A 92 2.67 13.11 -9.29
N LYS A 93 2.80 13.34 -10.61
CA LYS A 93 3.54 12.42 -11.48
C LYS A 93 4.31 13.10 -12.62
N LYS A 94 5.45 12.52 -13.00
CA LYS A 94 6.24 12.83 -14.21
C LYS A 94 6.67 14.30 -14.33
N CYS A 95 7.15 14.90 -13.24
CA CYS A 95 7.70 16.26 -13.25
C CYS A 95 8.90 16.40 -12.30
N THR A 96 9.67 17.49 -12.47
CA THR A 96 10.72 17.94 -11.55
C THR A 96 10.20 19.08 -10.68
N ILE A 97 10.43 19.00 -9.38
CA ILE A 97 10.06 19.99 -8.36
C ILE A 97 11.35 20.54 -7.71
N GLU A 98 11.57 21.85 -7.78
CA GLU A 98 12.81 22.46 -7.29
C GLU A 98 12.66 23.87 -6.73
N ASN A 99 13.69 24.33 -6.01
CA ASN A 99 13.82 25.69 -5.47
C ASN A 99 12.65 26.13 -4.58
N GLY A 100 12.07 25.24 -3.76
CA GLY A 100 11.25 25.61 -2.61
C GLY A 100 12.09 25.72 -1.33
N ALA A 101 11.47 26.15 -0.24
CA ALA A 101 11.96 25.75 1.08
C ALA A 101 11.72 24.25 1.26
N ILE A 102 10.48 23.83 1.00
CA ILE A 102 10.08 22.43 0.89
C ILE A 102 9.75 22.16 -0.59
N GLY A 103 10.14 21.00 -1.14
CA GLY A 103 9.69 20.60 -2.47
C GLY A 103 8.19 20.31 -2.49
N ILE A 104 7.78 19.22 -1.83
CA ILE A 104 6.38 18.80 -1.71
C ILE A 104 6.00 18.72 -0.23
N LYS A 105 4.94 19.40 0.16
CA LYS A 105 4.38 19.37 1.52
C LYS A 105 3.05 18.61 1.53
N CYS A 106 2.99 17.58 2.36
CA CYS A 106 1.84 16.71 2.55
C CYS A 106 1.40 16.79 4.02
N GLU A 107 0.27 17.46 4.27
CA GLU A 107 -0.29 17.60 5.61
C GLU A 107 -1.59 16.80 5.70
N ASN A 108 -1.56 15.66 6.42
CA ASN A 108 -2.72 14.80 6.62
C ASN A 108 -3.45 14.44 5.30
N THR A 109 -2.68 13.98 4.31
CA THR A 109 -3.15 13.62 2.97
C THR A 109 -2.64 12.23 2.59
N ALA A 110 -3.48 11.44 1.94
CA ALA A 110 -3.13 10.15 1.33
C ALA A 110 -2.82 10.31 -0.17
N CYS A 111 -2.03 11.32 -0.54
CA CYS A 111 -1.63 11.52 -1.94
C CYS A 111 -0.62 10.47 -2.43
N ILE A 112 -0.52 10.34 -3.75
CA ILE A 112 0.44 9.48 -4.44
C ILE A 112 1.48 10.40 -5.11
N ILE A 113 2.74 10.16 -4.79
CA ILE A 113 3.90 10.85 -5.39
C ILE A 113 4.69 9.79 -6.14
N GLU A 114 4.65 9.86 -7.47
CA GLU A 114 5.16 8.79 -8.33
C GLU A 114 5.98 9.35 -9.49
N GLN A 115 7.16 8.79 -9.76
CA GLN A 115 7.97 9.18 -10.92
C GLN A 115 8.21 10.70 -10.98
N VAL A 116 8.63 11.28 -9.85
CA VAL A 116 9.02 12.69 -9.78
C VAL A 116 10.48 12.84 -9.36
N ILE A 117 11.07 13.96 -9.77
CA ILE A 117 12.37 14.42 -9.27
C ILE A 117 12.11 15.57 -8.28
N VAL A 118 12.59 15.45 -7.05
CA VAL A 118 12.49 16.51 -6.03
C VAL A 118 13.88 16.93 -5.60
N LYS A 119 14.30 18.14 -6.00
CA LYS A 119 15.70 18.54 -5.89
C LYS A 119 15.96 19.99 -5.54
N ASP A 120 17.18 20.24 -5.05
CA ASP A 120 17.76 21.57 -4.91
C ASP A 120 16.87 22.53 -4.07
N ASN A 121 16.08 21.99 -3.14
CA ASN A 121 15.26 22.74 -2.19
C ASN A 121 16.10 23.20 -0.98
N LYS A 122 15.72 24.34 -0.39
CA LYS A 122 16.47 25.00 0.70
C LYS A 122 16.36 24.31 2.05
N GLU A 123 15.40 23.41 2.21
CA GLU A 123 15.23 22.59 3.40
C GLU A 123 14.94 21.13 2.99
N THR A 124 13.68 20.71 3.04
CA THR A 124 13.25 19.32 2.83
C THR A 124 12.84 19.09 1.39
N GLY A 125 13.12 17.90 0.84
CA GLY A 125 12.52 17.49 -0.43
C GLY A 125 11.01 17.26 -0.30
N ILE A 126 10.62 16.19 0.38
CA ILE A 126 9.21 15.83 0.64
C ILE A 126 8.97 15.84 2.15
N HIS A 127 7.97 16.58 2.61
CA HIS A 127 7.59 16.63 4.02
C HIS A 127 6.19 16.02 4.21
N CYS A 128 6.10 14.95 4.99
CA CYS A 128 4.90 14.21 5.33
C CYS A 128 4.56 14.42 6.81
N LEU A 129 3.37 14.93 7.09
CA LEU A 129 2.87 15.17 8.45
C LEU A 129 1.61 14.33 8.68
N ILE A 130 1.58 13.57 9.79
CA ILE A 130 0.46 12.72 10.26
C ILE A 130 0.20 11.47 9.39
N THR A 131 0.05 11.63 8.08
CA THR A 131 -0.28 10.54 7.13
C THR A 131 0.85 10.35 6.14
N LEU A 132 1.16 9.10 5.77
CA LEU A 132 2.20 8.79 4.78
C LEU A 132 1.61 8.79 3.36
N PRO A 133 2.03 9.70 2.47
CA PRO A 133 1.79 9.57 1.04
C PRO A 133 2.43 8.30 0.49
N PHE A 134 1.85 7.71 -0.55
CA PHE A 134 2.57 6.66 -1.27
C PHE A 134 3.68 7.31 -2.11
N ILE A 135 4.95 7.14 -1.70
CA ILE A 135 6.11 7.74 -2.37
C ILE A 135 6.87 6.64 -3.10
N ARG A 136 6.76 6.61 -4.43
CA ARG A 136 7.36 5.53 -5.21
C ARG A 136 8.02 5.95 -6.50
N ASN A 137 9.06 5.22 -6.89
CA ASN A 137 9.77 5.45 -8.14
C ASN A 137 10.26 6.90 -8.32
N CYS A 138 10.57 7.59 -7.23
CA CYS A 138 10.99 8.99 -7.19
C CYS A 138 12.50 9.13 -7.00
N ILE A 139 13.02 10.31 -7.37
CA ILE A 139 14.40 10.70 -7.09
C ILE A 139 14.41 11.96 -6.25
N VAL A 140 14.93 11.84 -5.02
CA VAL A 140 14.92 12.92 -4.04
C VAL A 140 16.35 13.26 -3.65
N TYR A 141 16.89 14.35 -4.19
CA TYR A 141 18.32 14.61 -4.07
C TYR A 141 18.74 16.07 -3.97
N ARG A 142 19.90 16.30 -3.36
CA ARG A 142 20.48 17.65 -3.15
C ARG A 142 19.56 18.66 -2.48
N ASN A 143 18.63 18.18 -1.65
CA ASN A 143 17.88 19.05 -0.76
C ASN A 143 18.81 19.43 0.41
N ALA A 144 18.81 20.71 0.81
CA ALA A 144 19.80 21.23 1.74
C ALA A 144 19.70 20.64 3.15
N TRP A 145 18.56 20.02 3.50
CA TRP A 145 18.36 19.28 4.74
C TRP A 145 18.01 17.81 4.47
N THR A 146 16.78 17.38 4.76
CA THR A 146 16.37 15.97 4.62
C THR A 146 15.74 15.72 3.25
N GLY A 147 15.97 14.55 2.65
CA GLY A 147 15.26 14.14 1.44
C GLY A 147 13.76 14.01 1.70
N ILE A 148 13.36 13.03 2.51
CA ILE A 148 11.98 12.79 2.93
C ILE A 148 11.86 12.90 4.45
N PHE A 149 11.07 13.84 4.94
CA PHE A 149 10.82 14.03 6.36
C PHE A 149 9.42 13.54 6.72
N CYS A 150 9.33 12.54 7.59
CA CYS A 150 8.09 12.02 8.15
C CYS A 150 7.97 12.47 9.62
N GLU A 151 6.96 13.27 9.92
CA GLU A 151 6.66 13.76 11.27
C GLU A 151 5.35 13.16 11.77
N SER A 152 5.44 12.32 12.81
CA SER A 152 4.31 11.59 13.41
C SER A 152 3.47 10.85 12.38
N THR A 153 4.12 10.30 11.37
CA THR A 153 3.49 9.74 10.17
C THR A 153 3.12 8.28 10.36
N ARG A 154 1.90 7.87 10.03
CA ARG A 154 1.50 6.47 10.07
C ARG A 154 0.80 6.04 8.78
N SER A 155 1.00 4.77 8.42
CA SER A 155 0.20 4.09 7.41
C SER A 155 0.36 2.58 7.53
N ILE A 156 -0.71 1.86 7.20
CA ILE A 156 -0.69 0.40 7.02
C ILE A 156 -0.76 0.00 5.54
N LYS A 157 -1.07 0.95 4.63
CA LYS A 157 -1.28 0.67 3.20
C LYS A 157 -0.28 1.35 2.25
N THR A 158 0.51 2.29 2.75
CA THR A 158 1.44 3.07 1.92
C THR A 158 2.86 2.90 2.41
N SER A 159 3.81 3.02 1.47
CA SER A 159 5.23 2.83 1.71
C SER A 159 6.06 3.95 1.08
N ILE A 160 7.32 4.01 1.48
CA ILE A 160 8.38 4.69 0.73
C ILE A 160 9.14 3.59 0.00
N GLU A 161 8.97 3.48 -1.32
CA GLU A 161 9.54 2.36 -2.08
C GLU A 161 10.09 2.70 -3.46
N HIS A 162 11.07 1.90 -3.91
CA HIS A 162 11.64 2.04 -5.25
C HIS A 162 12.19 3.45 -5.55
N ASN A 163 12.66 4.17 -4.53
CA ASN A 163 13.19 5.52 -4.70
C ASN A 163 14.73 5.54 -4.72
N ILE A 164 15.30 6.58 -5.34
CA ILE A 164 16.69 6.97 -5.12
C ILE A 164 16.70 8.23 -4.27
N ILE A 165 17.34 8.16 -3.11
CA ILE A 165 17.37 9.25 -2.13
C ILE A 165 18.83 9.58 -1.86
N SER A 166 19.34 10.62 -2.52
CA SER A 166 20.78 10.86 -2.59
C SER A 166 21.23 12.27 -2.27
N GLU A 167 22.46 12.42 -1.81
CA GLU A 167 23.14 13.72 -1.71
C GLU A 167 22.37 14.80 -0.90
N ASN A 168 21.47 14.39 0.01
CA ASN A 168 20.75 15.35 0.84
C ASN A 168 21.64 15.84 1.99
N GLY A 169 21.47 17.10 2.37
CA GLY A 169 22.35 17.82 3.30
C GLY A 169 22.30 17.35 4.75
N TYR A 170 21.38 16.45 5.10
CA TYR A 170 21.31 15.79 6.39
C TYR A 170 21.10 14.29 6.23
N CYS A 171 19.86 13.84 6.05
CA CYS A 171 19.58 12.42 5.87
C CYS A 171 18.68 12.16 4.68
N GLY A 172 18.68 10.92 4.20
CA GLY A 172 17.77 10.50 3.14
C GLY A 172 16.33 10.53 3.62
N VAL A 173 16.00 9.73 4.64
CA VAL A 173 14.69 9.74 5.32
C VAL A 173 14.86 10.06 6.80
N LYS A 174 14.03 10.95 7.33
CA LYS A 174 13.92 11.23 8.76
C LYS A 174 12.55 10.84 9.29
N LEU A 175 12.50 10.00 10.32
CA LEU A 175 11.28 9.66 11.05
C LEU A 175 11.31 10.35 12.42
N ALA A 176 10.44 11.33 12.64
CA ALA A 176 10.29 12.02 13.92
C ALA A 176 8.92 11.77 14.56
N GLY A 177 8.80 12.08 15.86
CA GLY A 177 7.63 11.76 16.65
C GLY A 177 7.38 10.25 16.69
N ARG A 178 6.11 9.85 16.74
CA ARG A 178 5.69 8.44 16.72
C ARG A 178 5.28 8.02 15.32
N SER A 179 6.27 7.86 14.44
CA SER A 179 6.07 7.42 13.06
C SER A 179 6.16 5.90 12.94
N GLU A 180 5.30 5.33 12.10
CA GLU A 180 5.20 3.89 11.83
C GLU A 180 4.99 3.71 10.33
N VAL A 181 6.10 3.48 9.63
CA VAL A 181 6.15 3.45 8.16
C VAL A 181 6.96 2.27 7.65
N LEU A 182 6.64 1.81 6.44
CA LEU A 182 7.41 0.83 5.69
C LEU A 182 8.34 1.54 4.70
N ILE A 183 9.64 1.25 4.79
CA ILE A 183 10.68 1.77 3.89
C ILE A 183 11.36 0.57 3.24
N MET A 184 11.16 0.38 1.94
CA MET A 184 11.68 -0.80 1.24
C MET A 184 12.12 -0.55 -0.19
N ASN A 185 13.04 -1.37 -0.70
CA ASN A 185 13.50 -1.31 -2.09
C ASN A 185 14.01 0.08 -2.51
N ASN A 186 14.53 0.89 -1.59
CA ASN A 186 15.12 2.20 -1.91
C ASN A 186 16.64 2.13 -1.95
N VAL A 187 17.25 3.05 -2.71
CA VAL A 187 18.69 3.32 -2.65
C VAL A 187 18.93 4.62 -1.89
N PHE A 188 19.69 4.55 -0.81
CA PHE A 188 20.19 5.69 -0.05
C PHE A 188 21.65 5.93 -0.40
N LEU A 189 21.93 6.99 -1.15
CA LEU A 189 23.26 7.24 -1.71
C LEU A 189 23.87 8.56 -1.25
N SER A 190 25.02 8.52 -0.59
CA SER A 190 25.82 9.73 -0.33
C SER A 190 25.09 10.87 0.41
N ASN A 191 24.13 10.55 1.28
CA ASN A 191 23.52 11.55 2.17
C ASN A 191 24.52 11.94 3.27
N LYS A 192 24.51 13.22 3.64
CA LYS A 192 25.61 13.82 4.43
C LYS A 192 25.79 13.22 5.83
N GLU A 193 24.71 12.82 6.49
CA GLU A 193 24.73 12.25 7.85
C GLU A 193 24.21 10.82 7.89
N PHE A 194 22.96 10.59 7.50
CA PHE A 194 22.33 9.26 7.60
C PHE A 194 21.61 8.89 6.30
N GLY A 195 21.58 7.61 5.94
CA GLY A 195 20.57 7.10 5.01
C GLY A 195 19.18 7.28 5.62
N ILE A 196 18.97 6.68 6.80
CA ILE A 196 17.74 6.84 7.59
C ILE A 196 18.06 7.29 9.02
N TRP A 197 17.35 8.31 9.50
CA TRP A 197 17.36 8.68 10.92
C TRP A 197 15.98 8.42 11.52
N THR A 198 15.94 7.80 12.70
CA THR A 198 14.68 7.57 13.44
C THR A 198 14.74 8.13 14.85
N SER A 199 13.62 8.66 15.32
CA SER A 199 13.41 8.95 16.75
C SER A 199 13.22 7.65 17.52
N GLN A 200 13.47 7.71 18.84
CA GLN A 200 13.24 6.56 19.74
C GLN A 200 11.78 6.06 19.73
N GLU A 201 10.82 6.94 19.45
CA GLU A 201 9.39 6.63 19.40
C GLU A 201 8.92 6.06 18.06
N SER A 202 9.77 6.03 17.03
CA SER A 202 9.46 5.50 15.69
C SER A 202 9.99 4.08 15.47
N ASP A 203 10.24 3.34 16.56
CA ASP A 203 10.92 2.03 16.54
C ASP A 203 10.07 0.89 15.95
N ARG A 204 8.78 1.16 15.65
CA ARG A 204 7.88 0.24 14.93
C ARG A 204 8.01 0.31 13.41
N SER A 205 8.70 1.33 12.89
CA SER A 205 8.91 1.44 11.45
C SER A 205 9.81 0.30 10.95
N ARG A 206 9.48 -0.22 9.76
CA ARG A 206 10.17 -1.35 9.14
C ARG A 206 11.08 -0.84 8.04
N VAL A 207 12.37 -1.19 8.12
CA VAL A 207 13.37 -0.86 7.10
C VAL A 207 13.92 -2.17 6.55
N ILE A 208 13.53 -2.53 5.33
CA ILE A 208 13.82 -3.84 4.72
C ILE A 208 14.24 -3.68 3.26
N TYR A 209 15.12 -4.54 2.74
CA TYR A 209 15.48 -4.56 1.32
C TYR A 209 15.90 -3.20 0.72
N ASN A 210 16.54 -2.32 1.49
CA ASN A 210 17.10 -1.08 0.97
C ASN A 210 18.60 -1.23 0.77
N ASP A 211 19.18 -0.40 -0.09
CA ASP A 211 20.62 -0.28 -0.23
C ASP A 211 21.13 1.02 0.39
N PHE A 212 22.22 0.92 1.16
CA PHE A 212 22.86 2.05 1.83
C PHE A 212 24.31 2.17 1.40
N TYR A 213 24.60 3.16 0.55
CA TYR A 213 25.95 3.36 0.03
C TYR A 213 26.42 4.81 0.15
N GLY A 214 27.67 5.03 0.52
CA GLY A 214 28.28 6.36 0.57
C GLY A 214 27.73 7.35 1.62
N ASN A 215 26.68 7.01 2.38
CA ASN A 215 26.19 7.84 3.48
C ASN A 215 27.22 7.85 4.63
N ARG A 216 27.28 8.94 5.43
CA ARG A 216 28.17 8.97 6.61
C ARG A 216 27.86 7.83 7.59
N MET A 217 26.57 7.53 7.80
CA MET A 217 26.10 6.30 8.42
C MET A 217 24.88 5.78 7.65
N PRO A 218 24.67 4.46 7.53
CA PRO A 218 23.47 3.94 6.90
C PRO A 218 22.21 4.35 7.69
N TYR A 219 22.27 4.22 9.02
CA TYR A 219 21.21 4.63 9.93
C TYR A 219 21.71 4.91 11.36
N ASN A 220 20.88 5.55 12.18
CA ASN A 220 21.18 5.81 13.60
C ASN A 220 20.77 4.63 14.51
N LEU A 221 21.11 4.71 15.81
CA LEU A 221 20.93 3.61 16.77
C LEU A 221 19.48 3.20 17.07
N TYR A 222 18.50 4.07 16.78
CA TYR A 222 17.08 3.79 17.01
C TYR A 222 16.42 3.09 15.82
N THR A 223 17.11 3.03 14.68
CA THR A 223 16.53 2.48 13.45
C THR A 223 16.56 0.96 13.52
N ARG A 224 15.38 0.35 13.45
CA ARG A 224 15.23 -1.10 13.33
C ARG A 224 15.38 -1.51 11.86
N ALA A 225 16.63 -1.69 11.44
CA ALA A 225 16.97 -2.20 10.11
C ALA A 225 17.06 -3.73 10.13
N ASP A 226 16.37 -4.37 9.18
CA ASP A 226 16.46 -5.82 8.96
C ASP A 226 17.76 -6.21 8.21
N ARG A 227 18.13 -7.49 8.29
CA ARG A 227 19.30 -8.05 7.59
C ARG A 227 19.17 -8.06 6.06
N SER A 228 17.97 -7.88 5.53
CA SER A 228 17.69 -7.75 4.08
C SER A 228 18.28 -6.49 3.46
N ASN A 229 18.64 -5.48 4.26
CA ASN A 229 19.27 -4.27 3.74
C ASN A 229 20.71 -4.53 3.31
N LEU A 230 21.12 -3.83 2.26
CA LEU A 230 22.40 -3.97 1.59
C LEU A 230 23.29 -2.75 1.80
N SER A 231 24.55 -2.89 1.40
CA SER A 231 25.55 -1.82 1.34
C SER A 231 26.43 -2.05 0.12
N GLU A 232 25.79 -2.29 -1.02
CA GLU A 232 26.44 -2.54 -2.31
C GLU A 232 26.60 -1.19 -3.04
N ASP A 233 27.64 -1.04 -3.87
CA ASP A 233 27.73 0.14 -4.73
C ASP A 233 26.67 0.01 -5.84
N PRO A 234 25.66 0.90 -5.91
CA PRO A 234 24.60 0.79 -6.92
C PRO A 234 25.07 1.18 -8.32
N GLY A 235 26.33 1.61 -8.51
CA GLY A 235 26.88 1.96 -9.82
C GLY A 235 26.32 3.27 -10.40
N TYR A 236 25.64 4.05 -9.56
CA TYR A 236 25.14 5.37 -9.91
C TYR A 236 26.30 6.35 -10.06
N ASN A 237 26.54 6.83 -11.28
CA ASN A 237 27.46 7.94 -11.49
C ASN A 237 26.84 9.22 -10.89
N MET A 238 27.61 9.97 -10.08
CA MET A 238 27.18 11.25 -9.49
C MET A 238 27.03 12.34 -10.58
N LEU A 239 25.97 12.25 -11.39
CA LEU A 239 25.75 13.07 -12.58
C LEU A 239 24.77 14.22 -12.35
N ASN A 240 24.96 15.30 -13.10
CA ASN A 240 24.49 16.65 -12.76
C ASN A 240 22.97 16.81 -12.64
N ASP A 241 22.15 16.04 -13.38
CA ASP A 241 20.72 16.33 -13.54
C ASP A 241 19.73 15.28 -13.03
N GLY A 242 20.20 14.16 -12.46
CA GLY A 242 19.33 13.12 -11.86
C GLY A 242 18.45 12.33 -12.84
N VAL A 243 18.24 12.84 -14.06
CA VAL A 243 17.50 12.20 -15.16
C VAL A 243 18.19 10.91 -15.62
N GLU A 244 19.52 10.87 -15.54
CA GLU A 244 20.31 9.70 -15.94
C GLU A 244 20.04 8.47 -15.10
N TYR A 245 19.52 8.64 -13.89
CA TYR A 245 19.05 7.54 -13.05
C TYR A 245 17.82 6.83 -13.65
N TYR A 246 17.03 7.51 -14.50
CA TYR A 246 15.95 6.88 -15.27
C TYR A 246 16.39 6.43 -16.67
N GLU A 247 17.27 7.19 -17.33
CA GLU A 247 17.57 7.02 -18.77
C GLU A 247 18.76 6.08 -19.05
N ASN A 248 19.75 5.99 -18.15
CA ASN A 248 21.01 5.29 -18.42
C ASN A 248 21.12 3.89 -17.80
N GLN A 249 20.01 3.33 -17.29
CA GLN A 249 19.98 2.00 -16.64
C GLN A 249 21.19 1.78 -15.70
N PRO A 250 21.58 2.74 -14.83
CA PRO A 250 22.60 2.40 -13.86
C PRO A 250 21.97 1.33 -12.97
N VAL A 251 22.69 0.23 -12.76
CA VAL A 251 22.17 -1.04 -12.28
C VAL A 251 21.53 -0.88 -10.91
N ALA A 252 20.25 -0.50 -10.89
CA ALA A 252 19.36 -0.74 -9.77
C ALA A 252 19.56 -2.22 -9.42
N LEU A 253 19.71 -2.52 -8.12
CA LEU A 253 20.17 -3.84 -7.68
C LEU A 253 19.09 -4.87 -8.00
N LYS A 254 19.17 -5.40 -9.22
CA LYS A 254 18.12 -6.19 -9.85
C LYS A 254 18.04 -7.55 -9.16
N GLY A 255 16.82 -7.96 -8.82
CA GLY A 255 16.62 -9.25 -8.15
C GLY A 255 17.00 -9.27 -6.67
N LYS A 256 17.37 -8.12 -6.09
CA LYS A 256 17.88 -8.04 -4.71
C LYS A 256 16.86 -7.54 -3.70
N GLY A 257 15.75 -6.98 -4.17
CA GLY A 257 14.66 -6.44 -3.36
C GLY A 257 13.73 -7.54 -2.83
N LYS A 258 12.69 -7.11 -2.12
CA LYS A 258 11.61 -8.00 -1.65
C LYS A 258 11.05 -8.77 -2.86
N ASP A 259 10.85 -10.08 -2.71
CA ASP A 259 10.25 -10.95 -3.75
C ASP A 259 11.03 -10.97 -5.09
N GLY A 260 12.34 -10.71 -5.05
CA GLY A 260 13.16 -10.65 -6.27
C GLY A 260 12.92 -9.40 -7.11
N THR A 261 12.24 -8.39 -6.56
CA THR A 261 12.11 -7.09 -7.20
C THR A 261 13.44 -6.32 -7.20
N THR A 262 13.49 -5.21 -7.91
CA THR A 262 14.69 -4.36 -8.01
C THR A 262 14.73 -3.35 -6.86
N ILE A 263 15.89 -3.17 -6.22
CA ILE A 263 16.12 -2.06 -5.27
C ILE A 263 16.49 -0.80 -6.05
N GLY A 264 15.80 0.31 -5.79
CA GLY A 264 15.88 1.56 -6.52
C GLY A 264 14.73 1.74 -7.50
N VAL A 265 14.88 2.68 -8.43
CA VAL A 265 13.87 2.96 -9.45
C VAL A 265 13.64 1.75 -10.37
N ILE A 266 12.40 1.59 -10.80
CA ILE A 266 11.96 0.52 -11.70
C ILE A 266 11.35 1.12 -12.97
N ASP A 267 11.32 0.36 -14.06
CA ASP A 267 10.76 0.83 -15.32
C ASP A 267 9.22 0.97 -15.25
N GLU A 268 8.63 1.66 -16.24
CA GLU A 268 7.19 1.90 -16.25
C GLU A 268 6.36 0.63 -16.42
N MET A 269 6.90 -0.43 -17.02
CA MET A 269 6.19 -1.71 -17.18
C MET A 269 6.14 -2.48 -15.87
N ASP A 270 7.28 -2.60 -15.18
CA ASP A 270 7.35 -3.27 -13.87
C ASP A 270 6.59 -2.47 -12.80
N LEU A 271 6.64 -1.13 -12.87
CA LEU A 271 5.78 -0.30 -12.02
C LEU A 271 4.30 -0.55 -12.34
N ARG A 272 3.89 -0.66 -13.61
CA ARG A 272 2.48 -0.96 -13.95
C ARG A 272 2.03 -2.31 -13.42
N LYS A 273 2.86 -3.35 -13.50
CA LYS A 273 2.54 -4.68 -12.96
C LYS A 273 2.25 -4.61 -11.45
N LYS A 274 3.08 -3.88 -10.70
CA LYS A 274 2.84 -3.64 -9.27
C LYS A 274 1.55 -2.88 -8.95
N LEU A 275 0.91 -2.27 -9.95
CA LEU A 275 -0.25 -1.39 -9.77
C LEU A 275 -1.50 -1.90 -10.46
N THR A 276 -1.42 -3.05 -11.12
CA THR A 276 -2.59 -3.71 -11.69
C THR A 276 -3.23 -4.57 -10.61
N ASP A 277 -4.52 -4.39 -10.48
CA ASP A 277 -5.45 -5.19 -9.67
C ASP A 277 -6.54 -5.60 -10.68
N PRO A 278 -6.31 -6.70 -11.44
CA PRO A 278 -7.14 -7.02 -12.60
C PRO A 278 -8.53 -7.55 -12.24
N ASP A 279 -8.72 -8.12 -11.05
CA ASP A 279 -9.98 -8.65 -10.51
C ASP A 279 -10.67 -7.70 -9.53
N GLY A 280 -9.97 -6.71 -8.99
CA GLY A 280 -10.55 -5.59 -8.26
C GLY A 280 -10.73 -5.84 -6.77
N ASP A 281 -9.98 -6.76 -6.17
CA ASP A 281 -10.08 -7.11 -4.75
C ASP A 281 -9.23 -6.19 -3.83
N ASN A 282 -8.43 -5.29 -4.42
CA ASN A 282 -7.48 -4.38 -3.76
C ASN A 282 -6.20 -5.03 -3.22
N VAL A 283 -5.88 -6.23 -3.66
CA VAL A 283 -4.52 -6.77 -3.67
C VAL A 283 -3.91 -6.41 -5.03
N TYR A 284 -2.65 -6.00 -5.06
CA TYR A 284 -2.07 -5.39 -6.26
C TYR A 284 -0.84 -6.15 -6.72
N GLY A 285 -0.83 -6.50 -8.00
CA GLY A 285 0.37 -6.90 -8.73
C GLY A 285 1.00 -8.18 -8.21
N ASP A 286 2.23 -8.07 -7.68
CA ASP A 286 2.99 -9.25 -7.23
C ASP A 286 2.63 -9.66 -5.79
N ASP A 287 1.87 -8.83 -5.06
CA ASP A 287 1.35 -9.19 -3.73
C ASP A 287 0.03 -10.00 -3.87
N ASP A 288 -0.54 -10.06 -5.07
CA ASP A 288 -1.76 -10.80 -5.42
C ASP A 288 -1.36 -12.15 -6.07
N ALA A 289 -1.65 -13.25 -5.37
CA ALA A 289 -1.32 -14.60 -5.83
C ALA A 289 -2.30 -15.12 -6.89
N CYS A 290 -3.50 -14.55 -7.01
CA CYS A 290 -4.52 -14.93 -7.98
C CYS A 290 -5.01 -13.75 -8.83
N PRO A 291 -4.20 -13.15 -9.74
CA PRO A 291 -4.49 -11.87 -10.40
C PRO A 291 -5.64 -11.81 -11.40
N SER A 292 -6.53 -12.78 -11.39
CA SER A 292 -7.71 -12.85 -12.24
C SER A 292 -8.94 -13.36 -11.49
N ILE A 293 -8.83 -13.64 -10.20
CA ILE A 293 -9.88 -14.19 -9.35
C ILE A 293 -9.82 -13.42 -8.03
N PRO A 294 -10.85 -12.62 -7.71
CA PRO A 294 -10.82 -11.81 -6.50
C PRO A 294 -10.83 -12.71 -5.26
N GLU A 295 -10.08 -12.27 -4.26
CA GLU A 295 -10.14 -12.72 -2.86
C GLU A 295 -11.58 -12.81 -2.33
N ASP A 296 -11.87 -13.81 -1.49
CA ASP A 296 -13.21 -14.05 -0.93
C ASP A 296 -13.42 -13.65 0.53
N ILE A 297 -12.57 -12.81 1.11
CA ILE A 297 -12.78 -12.01 2.35
C ILE A 297 -13.81 -12.62 3.33
N ASP A 298 -13.44 -13.73 3.94
CA ASP A 298 -14.26 -14.45 4.91
C ASP A 298 -13.60 -14.52 6.31
N GLY A 299 -12.36 -14.05 6.43
CA GLY A 299 -11.56 -14.06 7.66
C GLY A 299 -10.52 -15.17 7.74
N PHE A 300 -10.42 -16.01 6.70
CA PHE A 300 -9.38 -17.00 6.49
C PHE A 300 -8.43 -16.52 5.38
N GLU A 301 -7.12 -16.58 5.64
CA GLU A 301 -6.01 -16.20 4.73
C GLU A 301 -6.14 -14.96 3.79
N ASP A 302 -7.06 -14.01 4.06
CA ASP A 302 -7.43 -12.78 3.30
C ASP A 302 -6.31 -11.84 2.76
N ASP A 303 -5.04 -12.07 3.11
CA ASP A 303 -3.92 -11.15 2.82
C ASP A 303 -3.18 -11.50 1.51
N ASP A 304 -3.44 -12.65 0.88
CA ASP A 304 -2.66 -13.14 -0.28
C ASP A 304 -3.30 -12.90 -1.67
N GLY A 305 -4.58 -12.48 -1.70
CA GLY A 305 -5.30 -12.15 -2.93
C GLY A 305 -5.78 -13.38 -3.70
N CYS A 306 -5.88 -14.54 -3.07
CA CYS A 306 -6.44 -15.75 -3.61
C CYS A 306 -7.64 -16.21 -2.77
N PRO A 307 -8.80 -16.49 -3.39
CA PRO A 307 -9.91 -17.04 -2.63
C PRO A 307 -9.61 -18.47 -2.14
N ASP A 308 -9.97 -18.71 -0.89
CA ASP A 308 -9.92 -20.01 -0.24
C ASP A 308 -11.32 -20.62 -0.26
N PHE A 309 -11.56 -21.56 -1.18
CA PHE A 309 -12.91 -22.12 -1.35
C PHE A 309 -13.29 -23.24 -0.37
N ASP A 310 -12.31 -23.73 0.40
CA ASP A 310 -12.38 -24.89 1.30
C ASP A 310 -11.29 -24.70 2.38
N ASN A 311 -11.63 -23.96 3.42
CA ASN A 311 -10.69 -23.43 4.42
C ASN A 311 -10.00 -24.53 5.23
N ASP A 312 -10.71 -25.62 5.55
CA ASP A 312 -10.17 -26.73 6.34
C ASP A 312 -9.66 -27.93 5.51
N ASN A 313 -9.85 -27.88 4.19
CA ASN A 313 -9.37 -28.84 3.21
C ASN A 313 -9.97 -30.24 3.35
N ASP A 314 -11.22 -30.35 3.76
CA ASP A 314 -11.94 -31.63 3.84
C ASP A 314 -12.56 -32.06 2.49
N GLY A 315 -12.64 -31.14 1.52
CA GLY A 315 -13.20 -31.36 0.19
C GLY A 315 -14.63 -30.88 0.00
N ILE A 316 -15.22 -30.21 0.99
CA ILE A 316 -16.52 -29.55 0.94
C ILE A 316 -16.28 -28.04 0.84
N TYR A 317 -16.87 -27.39 -0.16
CA TYR A 317 -16.69 -25.94 -0.31
C TYR A 317 -17.34 -25.17 0.86
N ASP A 318 -16.73 -24.09 1.34
CA ASP A 318 -17.22 -23.31 2.51
C ASP A 318 -18.67 -22.83 2.35
N THR A 319 -19.09 -22.59 1.11
CA THR A 319 -20.49 -22.20 0.79
C THR A 319 -21.51 -23.32 1.03
N GLN A 320 -21.06 -24.56 1.14
CA GLN A 320 -21.83 -25.78 1.38
C GLN A 320 -21.55 -26.37 2.76
N ASP A 321 -20.43 -25.99 3.36
CA ASP A 321 -19.97 -26.40 4.68
C ASP A 321 -20.65 -25.60 5.81
N ARG A 322 -21.07 -26.29 6.88
CA ARG A 322 -21.58 -25.66 8.10
C ARG A 322 -20.50 -25.36 9.12
N CYS A 323 -19.34 -25.99 9.01
CA CYS A 323 -18.17 -25.81 9.84
C CYS A 323 -16.90 -25.54 9.00
N PRO A 324 -16.84 -24.45 8.21
CA PRO A 324 -15.74 -24.18 7.25
C PRO A 324 -14.30 -24.26 7.79
N ASP A 325 -14.11 -24.15 9.11
CA ASP A 325 -12.80 -24.17 9.76
C ASP A 325 -12.48 -25.52 10.46
N LEU A 326 -13.34 -26.53 10.33
CA LEU A 326 -13.26 -27.81 11.06
C LEU A 326 -13.57 -28.99 10.14
N ALA A 327 -12.50 -29.64 9.66
CA ALA A 327 -12.63 -30.73 8.71
C ALA A 327 -13.57 -31.86 9.17
N GLU A 328 -14.44 -32.28 8.25
CA GLU A 328 -15.27 -33.48 8.35
C GLU A 328 -14.42 -34.74 8.59
N ASP A 329 -14.96 -35.69 9.38
CA ASP A 329 -14.24 -36.92 9.75
C ASP A 329 -14.56 -38.12 8.83
N PHE A 330 -15.56 -37.97 7.96
CA PHE A 330 -15.96 -38.93 6.92
C PHE A 330 -16.16 -40.36 7.44
N ASP A 331 -16.88 -40.49 8.56
CA ASP A 331 -17.16 -41.78 9.19
C ASP A 331 -18.43 -42.48 8.66
N GLY A 332 -19.19 -41.81 7.78
CA GLY A 332 -20.43 -42.28 7.17
C GLY A 332 -21.70 -41.76 7.85
N TYR A 333 -21.57 -40.91 8.87
CA TYR A 333 -22.66 -40.21 9.53
C TYR A 333 -22.64 -38.72 9.17
N LYS A 334 -23.66 -38.30 8.41
CA LYS A 334 -23.91 -36.89 8.04
C LYS A 334 -22.72 -36.14 7.39
N ASP A 335 -21.79 -36.86 6.77
CA ASP A 335 -20.67 -36.36 5.93
C ASP A 335 -21.01 -35.29 4.86
N ASP A 336 -22.29 -35.06 4.57
CA ASP A 336 -22.73 -34.04 3.59
C ASP A 336 -22.82 -32.62 4.20
N ASP A 337 -22.68 -32.46 5.53
CA ASP A 337 -22.81 -31.15 6.19
C ASP A 337 -21.51 -30.46 6.62
N GLY A 338 -20.36 -31.12 6.42
CA GLY A 338 -19.01 -30.57 6.58
C GLY A 338 -18.61 -30.32 8.03
N CYS A 339 -19.34 -30.92 8.98
CA CYS A 339 -19.06 -30.73 10.39
C CYS A 339 -18.70 -32.07 11.02
N PRO A 340 -17.52 -32.20 11.67
CA PRO A 340 -17.16 -33.42 12.36
C PRO A 340 -18.17 -33.75 13.45
N ASP A 341 -18.81 -34.91 13.33
CA ASP A 341 -19.73 -35.46 14.31
C ASP A 341 -18.96 -36.35 15.30
N LEU A 342 -18.39 -35.76 16.36
CA LEU A 342 -17.54 -36.47 17.33
C LEU A 342 -18.27 -37.43 18.30
N ASP A 343 -19.60 -37.47 18.23
CA ASP A 343 -20.51 -38.32 19.01
C ASP A 343 -21.85 -38.46 18.23
N ASN A 344 -21.88 -39.40 17.30
CA ASN A 344 -22.95 -39.54 16.31
C ASN A 344 -24.33 -39.80 16.93
N ASP A 345 -24.40 -40.68 17.93
CA ASP A 345 -25.65 -41.07 18.58
C ASP A 345 -26.02 -40.27 19.84
N ARG A 346 -25.08 -39.43 20.30
CA ARG A 346 -25.25 -38.43 21.37
C ARG A 346 -25.45 -39.02 22.75
N ASP A 347 -24.79 -40.14 23.03
CA ASP A 347 -24.81 -40.77 24.35
C ASP A 347 -23.72 -40.25 25.30
N ASN A 348 -22.85 -39.34 24.85
CA ASN A 348 -21.67 -38.75 25.51
C ASN A 348 -20.40 -39.61 25.52
N ILE A 349 -20.33 -40.69 24.74
CA ILE A 349 -19.13 -41.45 24.45
C ILE A 349 -18.65 -41.06 23.05
N PRO A 350 -17.45 -40.48 22.88
CA PRO A 350 -16.98 -40.08 21.55
C PRO A 350 -16.81 -41.29 20.62
N ASP A 351 -17.13 -41.16 19.32
CA ASP A 351 -17.13 -42.28 18.36
C ASP A 351 -15.79 -43.04 18.32
N ALA A 352 -14.67 -42.34 18.52
CA ALA A 352 -13.34 -42.95 18.59
C ALA A 352 -13.14 -43.94 19.75
N ASN A 353 -14.00 -43.88 20.78
CA ASN A 353 -14.01 -44.77 21.93
C ASN A 353 -15.28 -45.64 21.99
N ASP A 354 -16.21 -45.47 21.06
CA ASP A 354 -17.48 -46.16 21.02
C ASP A 354 -17.40 -47.45 20.18
N VAL A 355 -17.86 -48.57 20.74
CA VAL A 355 -17.92 -49.86 20.01
C VAL A 355 -19.15 -49.93 19.08
N CYS A 356 -20.20 -49.19 19.41
CA CYS A 356 -21.43 -49.05 18.63
C CYS A 356 -21.72 -47.56 18.31
N PRO A 357 -20.88 -46.85 17.52
CA PRO A 357 -20.95 -45.40 17.32
C PRO A 357 -22.30 -44.82 16.86
N ASN A 358 -23.21 -45.63 16.36
CA ASN A 358 -24.51 -45.19 15.84
C ASN A 358 -25.70 -45.66 16.69
N ASP A 359 -25.47 -46.38 17.79
CA ASP A 359 -26.49 -46.99 18.64
C ASP A 359 -26.26 -46.58 20.10
N PRO A 360 -27.10 -45.71 20.69
CA PRO A 360 -26.80 -45.07 21.96
C PRO A 360 -26.77 -46.05 23.14
N GLU A 361 -25.80 -45.86 24.05
CA GLU A 361 -25.64 -46.63 25.27
C GLU A 361 -26.90 -46.60 26.17
N THR A 362 -27.15 -47.75 26.79
CA THR A 362 -28.18 -47.91 27.82
C THR A 362 -27.55 -47.88 29.22
N TYR A 363 -27.37 -46.68 29.77
CA TYR A 363 -26.87 -46.47 31.14
C TYR A 363 -27.70 -47.19 32.23
N ASN A 364 -27.32 -48.44 32.55
CA ASN A 364 -28.07 -49.34 33.42
C ASN A 364 -27.20 -49.92 34.56
N GLY A 365 -25.92 -49.58 34.60
CA GLY A 365 -24.93 -50.06 35.56
C GLY A 365 -24.25 -51.37 35.16
N TYR A 366 -24.37 -51.79 33.90
CA TYR A 366 -23.74 -52.97 33.33
C TYR A 366 -23.10 -52.55 32.01
N LYS A 367 -21.76 -52.61 31.96
CA LYS A 367 -20.93 -52.27 30.80
C LYS A 367 -21.14 -50.89 30.15
N ASP A 368 -21.71 -49.93 30.87
CA ASP A 368 -21.87 -48.52 30.50
C ASP A 368 -20.61 -47.75 29.97
N ASP A 369 -19.44 -48.38 29.86
CA ASP A 369 -18.21 -47.80 29.30
C ASP A 369 -17.92 -48.27 27.85
N ASP A 370 -18.70 -49.21 27.28
CA ASP A 370 -18.44 -49.78 25.94
C ASP A 370 -19.24 -49.12 24.79
N GLY A 371 -20.20 -48.25 25.09
CA GLY A 371 -20.95 -47.46 24.10
C GLY A 371 -22.03 -48.27 23.39
N CYS A 372 -22.33 -49.48 23.85
CA CYS A 372 -23.25 -50.37 23.16
C CYS A 372 -24.49 -50.64 24.01
N PRO A 373 -25.71 -50.53 23.44
CA PRO A 373 -26.93 -50.82 24.17
C PRO A 373 -26.96 -52.27 24.65
N ASP A 374 -27.17 -52.45 25.96
CA ASP A 374 -27.25 -53.77 26.56
C ASP A 374 -28.37 -53.94 27.61
N GLU A 375 -28.50 -55.18 28.07
CA GLU A 375 -29.41 -55.54 29.16
C GLU A 375 -28.66 -56.24 30.29
N VAL A 376 -28.97 -55.86 31.54
CA VAL A 376 -28.48 -56.54 32.73
C VAL A 376 -28.86 -58.04 32.71
N PRO A 377 -27.90 -58.97 32.78
CA PRO A 377 -28.19 -60.40 32.73
C PRO A 377 -29.16 -60.84 33.84
N ALA A 378 -30.19 -61.61 33.45
CA ALA A 378 -31.14 -62.18 34.41
C ALA A 378 -30.41 -63.11 35.40
N LYS A 379 -30.69 -62.94 36.70
CA LYS A 379 -30.08 -63.70 37.80
C LYS A 379 -30.48 -65.17 37.86
#